data_AF-A0A2S6FVG3-F1
#
_entry.id   AF-A0A2S6FVG3-F1
#
_cell.length_a   1.000
_cell.length_b   1.000
_cell.length_c   1.000
_cell.angle_alpha   90.00
_cell.angle_beta   90.00
_cell.angle_gamma   90.00
#
_symmetry.space_group_name_H-M   'P 1'
#
loop_
_entity.id
_entity.type
_entity.pdbx_description
1 polymer ?
#
loop_
_entity_poly.entity_id
_entity_poly.type
_entity_poly.pdbx_seq_one_letter_code
_entity_poly.pdbx_strand_id
1 'polypeptide(L)'
;MEEQIMISDDINEVLQMLRKIKIDINVPSDASRSDKGLYNLLIEGTKENDFKKVYSFVQSVEMGCGFYSSETTKVKQIYDKAIEANQDEVIEILNGRSEIIDIVYNCYCIQKELKIKLLQSPQLTNGYVIFELIRQLLNNIQLPELNDSTLGYKKIIADGIIKLALIDARIFRYFVKKFEYKEQFYHVMGIALSGMPTIGRQTYVKTITLTKQDNTYYNYVRTLLQGIEESSYDSFITDIKEIIYQRWNEYLSLLLENKEFVSKIIINSYADLILNCFCRMYQDEKLFFLDLDNVIIQFNRDIYGWHGKGTEFSSMYYIYATKLFFFKKIQEVNKISLANRKDIYDKVKSLFDNNYMMHNKYKKVDDIILNYDI
;
A
#
# COMPACT_ATOMS: atom_id res chain seq x y z
N MET A 1 14.49 7.97 45.00
CA MET A 1 13.77 9.24 45.18
C MET A 1 13.74 9.89 43.81
N GLU A 2 12.73 9.56 43.00
CA GLU A 2 12.53 10.22 41.71
C GLU A 2 11.88 11.57 42.00
N GLU A 3 12.56 12.67 41.64
CA GLU A 3 11.95 13.99 41.64
C GLU A 3 10.73 13.96 40.71
N GLN A 4 9.54 14.01 41.30
CA GLN A 4 8.33 14.16 40.53
C GLN A 4 8.33 15.55 39.89
N ILE A 5 8.50 15.61 38.57
CA ILE A 5 8.25 16.82 37.79
C ILE A 5 6.82 17.31 38.11
N MET A 6 6.70 18.46 38.79
CA MET A 6 5.42 19.14 38.94
C MET A 6 5.05 19.81 37.62
N ILE A 7 3.81 19.59 37.16
CA ILE A 7 3.30 20.24 35.95
C ILE A 7 2.94 21.68 36.32
N SER A 8 3.61 22.64 35.68
CA SER A 8 3.34 24.07 35.90
C SER A 8 1.94 24.47 35.43
N ASP A 9 1.37 25.47 36.10
CA ASP A 9 0.17 26.17 35.65
C ASP A 9 0.45 27.26 34.62
N ASP A 10 1.70 27.71 34.49
CA ASP A 10 2.11 28.63 33.44
C ASP A 10 2.30 27.89 32.12
N ILE A 11 1.46 28.24 31.14
CA ILE A 11 1.51 27.68 29.79
C ILE A 11 2.87 27.91 29.11
N ASN A 12 3.56 29.01 29.39
CA ASN A 12 4.88 29.27 28.81
C ASN A 12 5.92 28.28 29.33
N GLU A 13 5.86 27.91 30.62
CA GLU A 13 6.73 26.90 31.19
C GLU A 13 6.43 25.51 30.60
N VAL A 14 5.15 25.17 30.44
CA VAL A 14 4.71 23.92 29.78
C VAL A 14 5.24 23.83 28.36
N LEU A 15 5.14 24.91 27.56
CA LEU A 15 5.66 24.97 26.20
C LEU A 15 7.19 24.88 26.15
N GLN A 16 7.88 25.53 27.09
CA GLN A 16 9.34 25.39 27.21
C GLN A 16 9.77 23.97 27.59
N MET A 17 9.01 23.28 28.45
CA MET A 17 9.25 21.87 28.74
C MET A 17 9.10 21.03 27.48
N LEU A 18 8.00 21.20 26.72
CA LEU A 18 7.79 20.49 25.46
C LEU A 18 8.92 20.70 24.45
N ARG A 19 9.51 21.91 24.37
CA ARG A 19 10.68 22.18 23.51
C ARG A 19 11.93 21.40 23.92
N LYS A 20 12.08 21.06 25.20
CA LYS A 20 13.26 20.42 25.78
C LYS A 20 13.19 18.89 25.83
N ILE A 21 12.00 18.29 25.67
CA ILE A 21 11.85 16.83 25.66
C ILE A 21 12.72 16.23 24.56
N LYS A 22 13.62 15.32 24.95
CA LYS A 22 14.48 14.53 24.07
C LYS A 22 14.57 13.13 24.63
N ILE A 23 14.71 12.15 23.75
CA ILE A 23 14.87 10.75 24.11
C ILE A 23 16.33 10.35 23.94
N ASP A 24 16.94 9.99 25.07
CA ASP A 24 18.24 9.33 25.08
C ASP A 24 18.04 7.83 25.30
N ILE A 25 18.68 7.01 24.47
CA ILE A 25 18.56 5.55 24.52
C ILE A 25 19.93 4.98 24.82
N ASN A 26 20.03 4.34 25.99
CA ASN A 26 21.24 3.68 26.46
C ASN A 26 21.01 2.18 26.58
N VAL A 27 21.94 1.39 26.07
CA VAL A 27 21.94 -0.07 26.22
C VAL A 27 22.96 -0.47 27.28
N PRO A 28 22.54 -1.16 28.36
CA PRO A 28 23.46 -1.64 29.39
C PRO A 28 24.58 -2.53 28.84
N SER A 29 25.74 -2.49 29.49
CA SER A 29 26.93 -3.25 29.05
C SER A 29 26.70 -4.78 29.04
N ASP A 30 25.83 -5.27 29.92
CA ASP A 30 25.40 -6.66 30.08
C ASP A 30 24.19 -7.04 29.21
N ALA A 31 23.64 -6.11 28.43
CA ALA A 31 22.52 -6.38 27.54
C ALA A 31 22.85 -7.48 26.52
N SER A 32 21.79 -8.16 26.07
CA SER A 32 21.90 -9.29 25.15
C SER A 32 22.49 -8.85 23.79
N ARG A 33 23.04 -9.81 23.05
CA ARG A 33 23.50 -9.56 21.67
C ARG A 33 22.37 -9.03 20.77
N SER A 34 21.13 -9.45 21.03
CA SER A 34 19.95 -9.01 20.29
C SER A 34 19.68 -7.52 20.54
N ASP A 35 19.65 -7.08 21.80
CA ASP A 35 19.37 -5.69 22.16
C ASP A 35 20.45 -4.74 21.64
N LYS A 36 21.71 -5.16 21.74
CA LYS A 36 22.84 -4.44 21.14
C LYS A 36 22.71 -4.34 19.61
N GLY A 37 22.28 -5.41 18.95
CA GLY A 37 22.02 -5.42 17.51
C GLY A 37 20.89 -4.46 17.10
N LEU A 38 19.80 -4.42 17.86
CA LEU A 38 18.69 -3.49 17.62
C LEU A 38 19.14 -2.03 17.82
N TYR A 39 19.87 -1.74 18.89
CA TYR A 39 20.39 -0.41 19.13
C TYR A 39 21.39 0.05 18.07
N ASN A 40 22.20 -0.86 17.52
CA ASN A 40 23.06 -0.54 16.38
C ASN A 40 22.25 -0.10 15.15
N LEU A 41 21.04 -0.61 14.92
CA LEU A 41 20.16 -0.11 13.84
C LEU A 41 19.77 1.35 14.06
N LEU A 42 19.53 1.76 15.31
CA LEU A 42 19.26 3.16 15.64
C LEU A 42 20.49 4.03 15.36
N ILE A 43 21.67 3.63 15.86
CA ILE A 43 22.92 4.39 15.67
C ILE A 43 23.26 4.52 14.18
N GLU A 44 23.29 3.40 13.46
CA GLU A 44 23.58 3.39 12.02
C GLU A 44 22.54 4.17 11.24
N GLY A 45 21.25 3.97 11.54
CA GLY A 45 20.15 4.68 10.89
C GLY A 45 20.25 6.19 11.05
N THR A 46 20.53 6.68 12.27
CA THR A 46 20.74 8.11 12.52
C THR A 46 21.99 8.63 11.80
N LYS A 47 23.11 7.89 11.85
CA LYS A 47 24.37 8.29 11.21
C LYS A 47 24.28 8.33 9.69
N GLU A 48 23.56 7.39 9.09
CA GLU A 48 23.41 7.24 7.64
C GLU A 48 22.21 8.03 7.09
N ASN A 49 21.41 8.66 7.98
CA ASN A 49 20.11 9.25 7.64
C ASN A 49 19.15 8.24 6.95
N ASP A 50 19.22 6.98 7.37
CA ASP A 50 18.31 5.92 6.94
C ASP A 50 17.17 5.74 7.95
N PHE A 51 16.09 6.47 7.72
CA PHE A 51 14.88 6.39 8.54
C PHE A 51 14.30 4.98 8.62
N LYS A 52 14.52 4.10 7.64
CA LYS A 52 13.99 2.73 7.67
C LYS A 52 14.67 1.90 8.76
N LYS A 53 15.99 2.06 8.94
CA LYS A 53 16.73 1.42 10.05
C LYS A 53 16.20 1.91 11.40
N VAL A 54 15.98 3.22 11.54
CA VAL A 54 15.41 3.81 12.76
C VAL A 54 14.01 3.25 13.04
N TYR A 55 13.13 3.17 12.04
CA TYR A 55 11.80 2.60 12.23
C TYR A 55 11.80 1.07 12.46
N SER A 56 12.80 0.33 11.97
CA SER A 56 12.99 -1.08 12.35
C SER A 56 13.34 -1.22 13.84
N PHE A 57 14.14 -0.30 14.38
CA PHE A 57 14.39 -0.22 15.82
C PHE A 57 13.09 0.11 16.58
N VAL A 58 12.37 1.16 16.17
CA VAL A 58 11.08 1.56 16.80
C VAL A 58 10.09 0.41 16.83
N GLN A 59 9.90 -0.29 15.72
CA GLN A 59 9.01 -1.44 15.64
C GLN A 59 9.40 -2.54 16.63
N SER A 60 10.70 -2.77 16.82
CA SER A 60 11.21 -3.77 17.76
C SER A 60 10.96 -3.37 19.22
N VAL A 61 11.11 -2.08 19.55
CA VAL A 61 10.78 -1.54 20.88
C VAL A 61 9.28 -1.70 21.16
N GLU A 62 8.42 -1.37 20.19
CA GLU A 62 6.97 -1.48 20.31
C GLU A 62 6.46 -2.91 20.44
N MET A 63 7.15 -3.89 19.83
CA MET A 63 6.84 -5.32 20.00
C MET A 63 7.25 -5.88 21.37
N GLY A 64 8.21 -5.23 22.04
CA GLY A 64 8.66 -5.58 23.38
C GLY A 64 7.82 -4.87 24.45
N CYS A 65 8.48 -4.09 25.30
CA CYS A 65 7.84 -3.37 26.41
C CYS A 65 7.28 -1.98 26.01
N GLY A 66 7.51 -1.55 24.76
CA GLY A 66 7.12 -0.23 24.28
C GLY A 66 7.88 0.93 24.94
N PHE A 67 7.34 2.14 24.80
CA PHE A 67 7.91 3.38 25.34
C PHE A 67 7.38 3.72 26.74
N TYR A 68 6.98 2.73 27.53
CA TYR A 68 6.35 2.98 28.82
C TYR A 68 7.40 3.39 29.86
N SER A 69 7.24 4.58 30.43
CA SER A 69 8.01 5.07 31.57
C SER A 69 7.08 5.71 32.60
N SER A 70 7.54 5.86 33.85
CA SER A 70 6.84 6.63 34.89
C SER A 70 6.55 8.07 34.44
N GLU A 71 7.39 8.62 33.56
CA GLU A 71 7.27 9.98 33.02
C GLU A 71 6.28 10.11 31.86
N THR A 72 5.95 9.01 31.17
CA THR A 72 5.06 9.03 30.00
C THR A 72 3.69 9.63 30.32
N THR A 73 3.11 9.30 31.48
CA THR A 73 1.81 9.83 31.91
C THR A 73 1.86 11.35 32.12
N LYS A 74 2.97 11.86 32.67
CA LYS A 74 3.14 13.31 32.88
C LYS A 74 3.31 14.02 31.55
N VAL A 75 4.12 13.48 30.64
CA VAL A 75 4.31 14.07 29.30
C VAL A 75 2.99 14.11 28.52
N LYS A 76 2.12 13.10 28.67
CA LYS A 76 0.76 13.11 28.11
C LYS A 76 -0.05 14.29 28.63
N GLN A 77 -0.09 14.50 29.95
CA GLN A 77 -0.78 15.62 30.57
C GLN A 77 -0.24 16.99 30.12
N ILE A 78 1.09 17.10 29.94
CA ILE A 78 1.73 18.30 29.39
C ILE A 78 1.24 18.57 27.96
N TYR A 79 1.17 17.54 27.11
CA TYR A 79 0.63 17.68 25.75
C TYR A 79 -0.85 18.05 25.74
N ASP A 80 -1.67 17.44 26.58
CA ASP A 80 -3.09 17.75 26.68
C ASP A 80 -3.29 19.24 27.00
N LYS A 81 -2.64 19.72 28.07
CA LYS A 81 -2.70 21.13 28.49
C LYS A 81 -2.17 22.08 27.42
N ALA A 82 -1.06 21.74 26.76
CA ALA A 82 -0.46 22.59 25.75
C ALA A 82 -1.30 22.71 24.48
N ILE A 83 -1.88 21.60 23.99
CA ILE A 83 -2.69 21.59 22.76
C ILE A 83 -4.07 22.26 22.99
N GLU A 84 -4.61 22.16 24.20
CA GLU A 84 -5.84 22.85 24.57
C GLU A 84 -5.64 24.37 24.66
N ALA A 85 -4.51 24.82 25.22
CA ALA A 85 -4.23 26.23 25.42
C ALA A 85 -3.65 26.94 24.19
N ASN A 86 -2.68 26.32 23.49
CA ASN A 86 -2.00 26.93 22.34
C ASN A 86 -1.51 25.87 21.33
N GLN A 87 -2.44 25.39 20.50
CA GLN A 87 -2.17 24.39 19.47
C GLN A 87 -1.09 24.82 18.48
N ASP A 88 -1.10 26.08 18.03
CA ASP A 88 -0.19 26.55 16.97
C ASP A 88 1.28 26.48 17.43
N GLU A 89 1.55 26.89 18.66
CA GLU A 89 2.89 26.78 19.25
C GLU A 89 3.34 25.32 19.38
N VAL A 90 2.44 24.41 19.77
CA VAL A 90 2.76 22.96 19.82
C VAL A 90 3.12 22.44 18.42
N ILE A 91 2.43 22.92 17.38
CA ILE A 91 2.74 22.56 16.00
C ILE A 91 4.10 23.11 15.56
N GLU A 92 4.46 24.33 15.95
CA GLU A 92 5.81 24.85 15.70
C GLU A 92 6.89 24.00 16.38
N ILE A 93 6.65 23.60 17.64
CA ILE A 93 7.56 22.72 18.39
C ILE A 93 7.74 21.38 17.66
N LEU A 94 6.64 20.75 17.24
CA LEU A 94 6.68 19.48 16.51
C LEU A 94 7.35 19.62 15.15
N ASN A 95 7.07 20.71 14.42
CA ASN A 95 7.69 20.98 13.13
C ASN A 95 9.21 21.10 13.23
N GLY A 96 9.71 21.71 14.31
CA GLY A 96 11.13 21.89 14.58
C GLY A 96 11.90 20.62 14.98
N ARG A 97 11.25 19.46 15.11
CA ARG A 97 11.92 18.21 15.48
C ARG A 97 12.59 17.54 14.28
N SER A 98 13.86 17.17 14.42
CA SER A 98 14.63 16.46 13.39
C SER A 98 14.83 14.98 13.70
N GLU A 99 15.00 14.63 14.98
CA GLU A 99 15.29 13.25 15.40
C GLU A 99 14.01 12.40 15.38
N ILE A 100 14.03 11.32 14.58
CA ILE A 100 12.86 10.44 14.41
C ILE A 100 12.44 9.82 15.74
N ILE A 101 13.39 9.45 16.61
CA ILE A 101 13.07 8.84 17.90
C ILE A 101 12.35 9.82 18.83
N ASP A 102 12.77 11.09 18.82
CA ASP A 102 12.07 12.15 19.54
C ASP A 102 10.65 12.31 18.98
N ILE A 103 10.50 12.35 17.66
CA ILE A 103 9.19 12.47 17.01
C ILE A 103 8.27 11.31 17.41
N VAL A 104 8.76 10.08 17.35
CA VAL A 104 8.01 8.86 17.73
C VAL A 104 7.49 8.97 19.16
N TYR A 105 8.36 9.30 20.11
CA TYR A 105 7.98 9.40 21.51
C TYR A 105 7.01 10.56 21.77
N ASN A 106 7.30 11.74 21.22
CA ASN A 106 6.43 12.91 21.37
C ASN A 106 5.03 12.61 20.82
N CYS A 107 4.91 12.01 19.62
CA CYS A 107 3.63 11.57 19.08
C CYS A 107 2.97 10.49 19.94
N TYR A 108 3.73 9.55 20.52
CA TYR A 108 3.21 8.53 21.44
C TYR A 108 2.55 9.14 22.68
N CYS A 109 3.09 10.24 23.18
CA CYS A 109 2.55 11.01 24.29
C CYS A 109 1.34 11.89 23.93
N ILE A 110 0.93 11.98 22.66
CA ILE A 110 -0.27 12.75 22.29
C ILE A 110 -1.49 11.82 22.26
N GLN A 111 -2.56 12.21 22.93
CA GLN A 111 -3.82 11.44 22.95
C GLN A 111 -4.47 11.36 21.56
N LYS A 112 -5.26 10.32 21.32
CA LYS A 112 -5.83 9.98 20.00
C LYS A 112 -6.61 11.15 19.39
N GLU A 113 -7.47 11.79 20.18
CA GLU A 113 -8.34 12.89 19.78
C GLU A 113 -7.51 14.13 19.41
N LEU A 114 -6.42 14.38 20.16
CA LEU A 114 -5.51 15.49 19.89
C LEU A 114 -4.64 15.23 18.65
N LYS A 115 -4.25 13.97 18.38
CA LYS A 115 -3.56 13.62 17.12
C LYS A 115 -4.41 14.00 15.91
N ILE A 116 -5.71 13.74 15.97
CA ILE A 116 -6.67 14.10 14.93
C ILE A 116 -6.75 15.62 14.77
N LYS A 117 -6.87 16.37 15.89
CA LYS A 117 -6.88 17.83 15.89
C LYS A 117 -5.60 18.42 15.25
N LEU A 118 -4.44 17.86 15.56
CA LEU A 118 -3.16 18.29 14.98
C LEU A 118 -3.05 17.99 13.48
N LEU A 119 -3.53 16.83 13.03
CA LEU A 119 -3.50 16.46 11.60
C LEU A 119 -4.34 17.39 10.72
N GLN A 120 -5.40 17.98 11.27
CA GLN A 120 -6.26 18.94 10.56
C GLN A 120 -5.59 20.30 10.33
N SER A 121 -4.53 20.62 11.09
CA SER A 121 -3.87 21.90 10.95
C SER A 121 -3.07 21.98 9.63
N PRO A 122 -3.25 23.05 8.83
CA PRO A 122 -2.43 23.29 7.65
C PRO A 122 -0.96 23.58 8.02
N GLN A 123 -0.68 24.15 9.19
CA GLN A 123 0.66 24.54 9.64
C GLN A 123 1.58 23.34 9.97
N LEU A 124 1.04 22.14 10.22
CA LEU A 124 1.85 20.96 10.47
C LEU A 124 2.59 20.50 9.20
N THR A 125 3.86 20.82 9.04
CA THR A 125 4.61 20.62 7.78
C THR A 125 5.73 19.58 7.86
N ASN A 126 6.03 19.08 9.06
CA ASN A 126 7.05 18.04 9.22
C ASN A 126 6.51 16.66 8.82
N GLY A 127 7.08 16.11 7.73
CA GLY A 127 6.66 14.83 7.15
C GLY A 127 6.79 13.63 8.10
N TYR A 128 7.82 13.60 8.96
CA TYR A 128 7.98 12.53 9.94
C TYR A 128 6.93 12.60 11.04
N VAL A 129 6.57 13.81 11.50
CA VAL A 129 5.49 14.00 12.48
C VAL A 129 4.15 13.58 11.89
N ILE A 130 3.82 14.03 10.67
CA ILE A 130 2.57 13.65 9.99
C ILE A 130 2.50 12.12 9.84
N PHE A 131 3.58 11.50 9.34
CA PHE A 131 3.67 10.05 9.21
C PHE A 131 3.42 9.36 10.55
N GLU A 132 4.03 9.83 11.63
CA GLU A 132 3.95 9.20 12.93
C GLU A 132 2.55 9.32 13.56
N LEU A 133 1.91 10.49 13.44
CA LEU A 133 0.52 10.68 13.86
C LEU A 133 -0.39 9.68 13.14
N ILE A 134 -0.27 9.55 11.82
CA ILE A 134 -1.06 8.60 11.02
C ILE A 134 -0.73 7.14 11.40
N ARG A 135 0.55 6.81 11.54
CA ARG A 135 1.03 5.45 11.85
C ARG A 135 0.44 4.96 13.17
N GLN A 136 0.50 5.79 14.21
CA GLN A 136 -0.02 5.45 15.53
C GLN A 136 -1.56 5.41 15.54
N LEU A 137 -2.23 6.30 14.82
CA LEU A 137 -3.69 6.26 14.68
C LEU A 137 -4.14 4.95 14.02
N LEU A 138 -3.55 4.57 12.88
CA LEU A 138 -3.90 3.31 12.20
C LEU A 138 -3.53 2.05 12.98
N ASN A 139 -2.53 2.13 13.86
CA ASN A 139 -2.16 1.00 14.73
C ASN A 139 -3.14 0.79 15.88
N ASN A 140 -3.78 1.86 16.36
CA ASN A 140 -4.57 1.84 17.60
C ASN A 140 -6.08 1.98 17.36
N ILE A 141 -6.52 2.43 16.18
CA ILE A 141 -7.94 2.59 15.88
C ILE A 141 -8.60 1.26 15.50
N GLN A 142 -9.75 0.98 16.11
CA GLN A 142 -10.58 -0.15 15.73
C GLN A 142 -11.50 0.22 14.55
N LEU A 143 -11.91 -0.75 13.74
CA LEU A 143 -12.78 -0.51 12.58
C LEU A 143 -14.12 0.16 12.93
N PRO A 144 -14.83 -0.21 14.02
CA PRO A 144 -16.06 0.49 14.41
C PRO A 144 -15.83 1.98 14.67
N GLU A 145 -14.75 2.34 15.37
CA GLU A 145 -14.37 3.73 15.62
C GLU A 145 -14.01 4.45 14.33
N LEU A 146 -13.29 3.79 13.42
CA LEU A 146 -12.95 4.35 12.11
C LEU A 146 -14.20 4.61 11.26
N ASN A 147 -15.23 3.78 11.38
CA ASN A 147 -16.49 3.90 10.65
C ASN A 147 -17.47 4.90 11.28
N ASP A 148 -17.16 5.45 12.46
CA ASP A 148 -17.98 6.48 13.10
C ASP A 148 -17.89 7.79 12.30
N SER A 149 -18.98 8.11 11.60
CA SER A 149 -19.09 9.32 10.77
C SER A 149 -19.09 10.61 11.61
N THR A 150 -19.43 10.53 12.89
CA THR A 150 -19.50 11.68 13.81
C THR A 150 -18.14 12.34 14.01
N LEU A 151 -17.07 11.53 14.00
CA LEU A 151 -15.71 11.97 14.30
C LEU A 151 -14.87 12.25 13.05
N GLY A 152 -15.36 11.88 11.86
CA GLY A 152 -14.70 12.17 10.59
C GLY A 152 -13.30 11.56 10.45
N TYR A 153 -12.93 10.57 11.27
CA TYR A 153 -11.56 10.07 11.38
C TYR A 153 -10.98 9.61 10.05
N LYS A 154 -11.77 8.90 9.23
CA LYS A 154 -11.31 8.46 7.90
C LYS A 154 -10.87 9.63 7.03
N LYS A 155 -11.68 10.69 6.98
CA LYS A 155 -11.40 11.85 6.13
C LYS A 155 -10.16 12.59 6.62
N ILE A 156 -10.04 12.78 7.93
CA ILE A 156 -8.88 13.47 8.53
C ILE A 156 -7.58 12.67 8.31
N ILE A 157 -7.62 11.35 8.51
CA ILE A 157 -6.46 10.48 8.24
C ILE A 157 -6.14 10.49 6.74
N ALA A 158 -7.14 10.44 5.87
CA ALA A 158 -6.96 10.49 4.42
C ALA A 158 -6.31 11.81 3.97
N ASP A 159 -6.77 12.95 4.49
CA ASP A 159 -6.20 14.26 4.20
C ASP A 159 -4.75 14.36 4.72
N GLY A 160 -4.46 13.77 5.89
CA GLY A 160 -3.10 13.59 6.40
C GLY A 160 -2.21 12.75 5.46
N ILE A 161 -2.73 11.67 4.88
CA ILE A 161 -2.01 10.84 3.90
C ILE A 161 -1.72 11.65 2.62
N ILE A 162 -2.69 12.43 2.14
CA ILE A 162 -2.49 13.33 0.98
C ILE A 162 -1.37 14.33 1.30
N LYS A 163 -1.43 14.95 2.48
CA LYS A 163 -0.41 15.90 2.95
C LYS A 163 0.98 15.27 3.00
N LEU A 164 1.09 14.05 3.55
CA LEU A 164 2.35 13.29 3.59
C LEU A 164 2.90 13.02 2.19
N ALA A 165 2.04 12.61 1.25
CA ALA A 165 2.42 12.32 -0.13
C ALA A 165 2.95 13.56 -0.87
N LEU A 166 2.43 14.74 -0.54
CA LEU A 166 2.87 16.03 -1.10
C LEU A 166 4.20 16.52 -0.50
N ILE A 167 4.46 16.23 0.77
CA ILE A 167 5.66 16.69 1.48
C ILE A 167 6.87 15.81 1.19
N ASP A 168 6.76 14.48 1.37
CA ASP A 168 7.88 13.55 1.13
C ASP A 168 7.40 12.23 0.53
N ALA A 169 7.60 12.10 -0.79
CA ALA A 169 7.27 10.89 -1.53
C ALA A 169 8.02 9.64 -1.03
N ARG A 170 9.22 9.77 -0.44
CA ARG A 170 9.97 8.61 0.10
C ARG A 170 9.29 8.08 1.35
N ILE A 171 8.84 8.96 2.24
CA ILE A 171 8.09 8.57 3.46
C ILE A 171 6.73 8.00 3.07
N PHE A 172 6.03 8.61 2.10
CA PHE A 172 4.77 8.06 1.59
C PHE A 172 4.93 6.65 1.00
N ARG A 173 5.97 6.39 0.20
CA ARG A 173 6.26 5.03 -0.29
C ARG A 173 6.52 4.05 0.84
N TYR A 174 7.24 4.49 1.88
CA TYR A 174 7.47 3.66 3.05
C TYR A 174 6.17 3.35 3.81
N PHE A 175 5.31 4.36 3.98
CA PHE A 175 3.98 4.23 4.58
C PHE A 175 3.14 3.17 3.87
N VAL A 176 3.00 3.25 2.54
CA VAL A 176 2.24 2.27 1.75
C VAL A 176 2.76 0.85 2.01
N LYS A 177 4.07 0.62 1.89
CA LYS A 177 4.67 -0.71 2.12
C LYS A 177 4.47 -1.24 3.54
N LYS A 178 4.47 -0.35 4.55
CA LYS A 178 4.31 -0.73 5.95
C LYS A 178 2.85 -0.98 6.34
N PHE A 179 1.88 -0.49 5.59
CA PHE A 179 0.47 -0.58 5.96
C PHE A 179 -0.39 -1.40 4.98
N GLU A 180 0.14 -1.79 3.83
CA GLU A 180 -0.56 -2.60 2.82
C GLU A 180 -1.16 -3.92 3.37
N TYR A 181 -0.68 -4.44 4.50
CA TYR A 181 -1.24 -5.65 5.12
C TYR A 181 -2.34 -5.38 6.16
N LYS A 182 -2.65 -4.11 6.48
CA LYS A 182 -3.63 -3.74 7.50
C LYS A 182 -4.97 -3.37 6.88
N GLU A 183 -6.07 -3.88 7.43
CA GLU A 183 -7.42 -3.56 6.94
C GLU A 183 -7.76 -2.06 7.03
N GLN A 184 -7.42 -1.42 8.15
CA GLN A 184 -7.67 0.01 8.40
C GLN A 184 -7.06 0.90 7.30
N PHE A 185 -5.92 0.50 6.73
CA PHE A 185 -5.26 1.22 5.66
C PHE A 185 -6.15 1.36 4.43
N TYR A 186 -6.83 0.28 4.02
CA TYR A 186 -7.65 0.29 2.82
C TYR A 186 -8.89 1.18 2.96
N HIS A 187 -9.46 1.26 4.16
CA HIS A 187 -10.59 2.15 4.45
C HIS A 187 -10.26 3.65 4.34
N VAL A 188 -9.03 4.06 4.67
CA VAL A 188 -8.61 5.46 4.58
C VAL A 188 -7.93 5.78 3.25
N MET A 189 -7.23 4.82 2.66
CA MET A 189 -6.47 5.03 1.44
C MET A 189 -7.38 5.27 0.23
N GLY A 190 -8.55 4.61 0.14
CA GLY A 190 -9.52 4.89 -0.93
C GLY A 190 -9.98 6.36 -0.94
N ILE A 191 -10.28 6.90 0.24
CA ILE A 191 -10.67 8.31 0.41
C ILE A 191 -9.48 9.21 0.08
N ALA A 192 -8.27 8.87 0.53
CA ALA A 192 -7.06 9.63 0.20
C ALA A 192 -6.83 9.68 -1.31
N LEU A 193 -6.95 8.55 -2.01
CA LEU A 193 -6.76 8.47 -3.46
C LEU A 193 -7.75 9.33 -4.24
N SER A 194 -8.97 9.50 -3.73
CA SER A 194 -9.98 10.39 -4.33
C SER A 194 -9.48 11.84 -4.39
N GLY A 195 -8.93 12.36 -3.29
CA GLY A 195 -8.40 13.73 -3.22
C GLY A 195 -6.92 13.89 -3.62
N MET A 196 -6.21 12.79 -3.89
CA MET A 196 -4.78 12.82 -4.16
C MET A 196 -4.47 13.28 -5.60
N PRO A 197 -3.48 14.16 -5.83
CA PRO A 197 -3.06 14.50 -7.19
C PRO A 197 -2.50 13.30 -7.96
N THR A 198 -2.52 13.38 -9.29
CA THR A 198 -2.05 12.32 -10.21
C THR A 198 -0.68 11.76 -9.82
N ILE A 199 0.31 12.60 -9.50
CA ILE A 199 1.66 12.15 -9.10
C ILE A 199 1.64 11.27 -7.84
N GLY A 200 0.76 11.58 -6.88
CA GLY A 200 0.59 10.80 -5.66
C GLY A 200 -0.08 9.45 -5.95
N ARG A 201 -1.15 9.44 -6.75
CA ARG A 201 -1.84 8.23 -7.21
C ARG A 201 -0.88 7.29 -7.95
N GLN A 202 -0.07 7.85 -8.85
CA GLN A 202 0.99 7.12 -9.56
C GLN A 202 2.07 6.57 -8.62
N THR A 203 2.46 7.34 -7.60
CA THR A 203 3.42 6.88 -6.58
C THR A 203 2.85 5.71 -5.77
N TYR A 204 1.56 5.76 -5.40
CA TYR A 204 0.88 4.66 -4.73
C TYR A 204 0.92 3.38 -5.57
N VAL A 205 0.47 3.43 -6.83
CA VAL A 205 0.43 2.24 -7.69
C VAL A 205 1.80 1.73 -8.11
N LYS A 206 2.88 2.53 -8.03
CA LYS A 206 4.26 2.04 -8.20
C LYS A 206 4.78 1.31 -6.96
N THR A 207 4.14 1.51 -5.81
CA THR A 207 4.65 1.06 -4.51
C THR A 207 4.00 -0.23 -4.02
N ILE A 208 2.71 -0.43 -4.33
CA ILE A 208 1.97 -1.64 -3.94
C ILE A 208 2.61 -2.93 -4.48
N THR A 209 2.43 -4.02 -3.74
CA THR A 209 2.98 -5.34 -4.02
C THR A 209 2.09 -6.11 -5.00
N LEU A 210 2.05 -5.66 -6.25
CA LEU A 210 1.26 -6.28 -7.34
C LEU A 210 1.70 -7.73 -7.66
N THR A 211 2.89 -8.15 -7.25
CA THR A 211 3.50 -9.42 -7.67
C THR A 211 3.24 -10.60 -6.72
N LYS A 212 2.66 -10.37 -5.54
CA LYS A 212 2.42 -11.45 -4.56
C LYS A 212 1.18 -12.26 -4.98
N GLN A 213 1.35 -13.56 -5.23
CA GLN A 213 0.27 -14.49 -5.65
C GLN A 213 -0.74 -14.84 -4.53
N ASP A 214 -0.81 -14.01 -3.49
CA ASP A 214 -1.63 -14.25 -2.30
C ASP A 214 -2.92 -13.41 -2.38
N ASN A 215 -4.05 -14.07 -2.12
CA ASN A 215 -5.39 -13.46 -2.11
C ASN A 215 -5.80 -12.99 -0.72
N THR A 216 -4.90 -13.06 0.27
CA THR A 216 -5.17 -12.73 1.67
C THR A 216 -5.84 -11.36 1.85
N TYR A 217 -5.62 -10.39 0.96
CA TYR A 217 -6.14 -9.03 1.08
C TYR A 217 -7.15 -8.64 -0.01
N TYR A 218 -7.68 -9.61 -0.77
CA TYR A 218 -8.60 -9.32 -1.88
C TYR A 218 -9.81 -8.46 -1.44
N ASN A 219 -10.44 -8.81 -0.30
CA ASN A 219 -11.55 -8.04 0.24
C ASN A 219 -11.15 -6.61 0.63
N TYR A 220 -9.92 -6.41 1.10
CA TYR A 220 -9.43 -5.10 1.50
C TYR A 220 -9.18 -4.19 0.29
N VAL A 221 -8.62 -4.72 -0.80
CA VAL A 221 -8.49 -3.96 -2.04
C VAL A 221 -9.87 -3.55 -2.57
N ARG A 222 -10.86 -4.45 -2.51
CA ARG A 222 -12.25 -4.11 -2.86
C ARG A 222 -12.79 -2.98 -1.97
N THR A 223 -12.55 -3.02 -0.67
CA THR A 223 -12.90 -1.93 0.26
C THR A 223 -12.23 -0.61 -0.13
N LEU A 224 -10.96 -0.63 -0.54
CA LEU A 224 -10.28 0.55 -1.03
C LEU A 224 -10.94 1.12 -2.28
N LEU A 225 -11.27 0.28 -3.26
CA LEU A 225 -11.94 0.73 -4.48
C LEU A 225 -13.33 1.31 -4.20
N GLN A 226 -14.09 0.69 -3.29
CA GLN A 226 -15.38 1.21 -2.82
C GLN A 226 -15.26 2.52 -2.03
N GLY A 227 -14.10 2.76 -1.41
CA GLY A 227 -13.80 3.99 -0.68
C GLY A 227 -13.37 5.16 -1.58
N ILE A 228 -13.17 4.92 -2.88
CA ILE A 228 -12.91 6.00 -3.84
C ILE A 228 -14.24 6.64 -4.23
N GLU A 229 -14.33 7.96 -4.13
CA GLU A 229 -15.53 8.71 -4.51
C GLU A 229 -15.87 8.48 -5.98
N GLU A 230 -17.15 8.25 -6.28
CA GLU A 230 -17.64 7.96 -7.64
C GLU A 230 -17.22 9.04 -8.65
N SER A 231 -17.30 10.31 -8.24
CA SER A 231 -16.87 11.47 -9.05
C SER A 231 -15.38 11.47 -9.41
N SER A 232 -14.55 10.78 -8.61
CA SER A 232 -13.10 10.72 -8.77
C SER A 232 -12.62 9.41 -9.39
N TYR A 233 -13.45 8.36 -9.37
CA TYR A 233 -13.08 6.99 -9.75
C TYR A 233 -12.50 6.90 -11.16
N ASP A 234 -13.19 7.47 -12.16
CA ASP A 234 -12.74 7.46 -13.55
C ASP A 234 -11.40 8.18 -13.73
N SER A 235 -11.21 9.30 -13.04
CA SER A 235 -9.95 10.05 -13.06
C SER A 235 -8.82 9.23 -12.44
N PHE A 236 -9.10 8.57 -11.31
CA PHE A 236 -8.14 7.72 -10.61
C PHE A 236 -7.69 6.56 -11.49
N ILE A 237 -8.61 5.80 -12.10
CA ILE A 237 -8.27 4.70 -13.00
C ILE A 237 -7.50 5.22 -14.21
N THR A 238 -7.91 6.36 -14.78
CA THR A 238 -7.23 6.97 -15.94
C THR A 238 -5.77 7.33 -15.61
N ASP A 239 -5.50 7.86 -14.42
CA ASP A 239 -4.16 8.26 -13.97
C ASP A 239 -3.16 7.10 -13.83
N ILE A 240 -3.65 5.89 -13.56
CA ILE A 240 -2.82 4.75 -13.14
C ILE A 240 -2.76 3.60 -14.16
N LYS A 241 -3.69 3.56 -15.12
CA LYS A 241 -3.92 2.38 -15.96
C LYS A 241 -2.66 1.87 -16.67
N GLU A 242 -1.86 2.77 -17.24
CA GLU A 242 -0.64 2.41 -17.97
C GLU A 242 0.43 1.83 -17.05
N ILE A 243 0.56 2.36 -15.82
CA ILE A 243 1.51 1.84 -14.83
C ILE A 243 1.10 0.44 -14.39
N ILE A 244 -0.19 0.22 -14.11
CA ILE A 244 -0.69 -1.09 -13.71
C ILE A 244 -0.51 -2.11 -14.84
N TYR A 245 -0.80 -1.73 -16.08
CA TYR A 245 -0.56 -2.56 -17.27
C TYR A 245 0.89 -2.94 -17.44
N GLN A 246 1.80 -1.96 -17.41
CA GLN A 246 3.23 -2.23 -17.53
C GLN A 246 3.71 -3.18 -16.43
N ARG A 247 3.42 -2.85 -15.16
CA ARG A 247 3.87 -3.67 -14.01
C ARG A 247 3.31 -5.09 -14.04
N TRP A 248 2.04 -5.26 -14.46
CA TRP A 248 1.43 -6.58 -14.56
C TRP A 248 2.07 -7.42 -15.66
N ASN A 249 2.29 -6.84 -16.84
CA ASN A 249 2.94 -7.55 -17.94
C ASN A 249 4.41 -7.85 -17.68
N GLU A 250 5.14 -6.94 -17.03
CA GLU A 250 6.51 -7.18 -16.57
C GLU A 250 6.55 -8.36 -15.59
N TYR A 251 5.64 -8.39 -14.61
CA TYR A 251 5.54 -9.49 -13.67
C TYR A 251 5.31 -10.84 -14.37
N LEU A 252 4.33 -10.93 -15.28
CA LEU A 252 4.06 -12.17 -16.02
C LEU A 252 5.24 -12.59 -16.92
N SER A 253 5.96 -11.63 -17.50
CA SER A 253 7.14 -11.90 -18.34
C SER A 253 8.30 -12.42 -17.51
N LEU A 254 8.55 -11.83 -16.33
CA LEU A 254 9.57 -12.31 -15.39
C LEU A 254 9.29 -13.74 -14.90
N LEU A 255 8.02 -14.11 -14.71
CA LEU A 255 7.67 -15.50 -14.36
C LEU A 255 8.06 -16.49 -15.48
N LEU A 256 7.88 -16.10 -16.75
CA LEU A 256 8.28 -16.90 -17.91
C LEU A 256 9.81 -17.00 -18.01
N GLU A 257 10.50 -15.86 -17.96
CA GLU A 257 11.95 -15.76 -18.08
C GLU A 257 12.68 -16.56 -16.99
N ASN A 258 12.21 -16.45 -15.75
CA ASN A 258 12.81 -17.13 -14.60
C ASN A 258 12.33 -18.58 -14.44
N LYS A 259 11.41 -19.06 -15.29
CA LYS A 259 10.80 -20.39 -15.21
C LYS A 259 10.18 -20.68 -13.85
N GLU A 260 9.56 -19.66 -13.27
CA GLU A 260 8.90 -19.74 -11.97
C GLU A 260 7.72 -20.72 -12.03
N PHE A 261 7.51 -21.47 -10.95
CA PHE A 261 6.45 -22.46 -10.91
C PHE A 261 5.07 -21.79 -10.80
N VAL A 262 4.20 -22.05 -11.78
CA VAL A 262 2.80 -21.60 -11.80
C VAL A 262 1.89 -22.79 -12.13
N SER A 263 0.88 -23.01 -11.31
CA SER A 263 -0.02 -24.17 -11.44
C SER A 263 -1.50 -23.81 -11.56
N LYS A 264 -1.83 -22.53 -11.68
CA LYS A 264 -3.21 -22.02 -11.83
C LYS A 264 -3.19 -20.62 -12.44
N ILE A 265 -4.35 -20.15 -12.91
CA ILE A 265 -4.57 -18.75 -13.29
C ILE A 265 -4.18 -17.86 -12.11
N ILE A 266 -3.38 -16.82 -12.39
CA ILE A 266 -2.87 -15.91 -11.39
C ILE A 266 -3.91 -14.83 -11.14
N ILE A 267 -4.57 -14.93 -10.01
CA ILE A 267 -5.42 -13.90 -9.42
C ILE A 267 -4.76 -13.55 -8.10
N ASN A 268 -4.47 -12.27 -7.88
CA ASN A 268 -3.91 -11.75 -6.63
C ASN A 268 -4.94 -10.83 -5.94
N SER A 269 -4.55 -10.29 -4.78
CA SER A 269 -5.37 -9.34 -4.03
C SER A 269 -5.77 -8.09 -4.84
N TYR A 270 -4.99 -7.71 -5.87
CA TYR A 270 -5.21 -6.54 -6.71
C TYR A 270 -5.93 -6.81 -8.03
N ALA A 271 -6.48 -8.01 -8.23
CA ALA A 271 -7.10 -8.40 -9.49
C ALA A 271 -8.23 -7.46 -9.95
N ASP A 272 -9.07 -6.98 -9.01
CA ASP A 272 -10.13 -6.01 -9.32
C ASP A 272 -9.54 -4.69 -9.83
N LEU A 273 -8.46 -4.19 -9.23
CA LEU A 273 -7.77 -2.96 -9.67
C LEU A 273 -7.15 -3.15 -11.06
N ILE A 274 -6.47 -4.28 -11.30
CA ILE A 274 -5.89 -4.63 -12.60
C ILE A 274 -6.98 -4.65 -13.67
N LEU A 275 -8.08 -5.35 -13.40
CA LEU A 275 -9.18 -5.49 -14.34
C LEU A 275 -9.80 -4.12 -14.68
N ASN A 276 -10.09 -3.28 -13.68
CA ASN A 276 -10.63 -1.94 -13.93
C ASN A 276 -9.70 -1.07 -14.78
N CYS A 277 -8.38 -1.12 -14.53
CA CYS A 277 -7.39 -0.43 -15.35
C CYS A 277 -7.41 -0.92 -16.80
N PHE A 278 -7.50 -2.24 -17.01
CA PHE A 278 -7.46 -2.82 -18.33
C PHE A 278 -8.77 -2.53 -19.09
N CYS A 279 -9.93 -2.63 -18.44
CA CYS A 279 -11.20 -2.22 -19.04
C CYS A 279 -11.16 -0.77 -19.51
N ARG A 280 -10.53 0.14 -18.74
CA ARG A 280 -10.35 1.55 -19.13
C ARG A 280 -9.35 1.73 -20.27
N MET A 281 -8.28 0.95 -20.35
CA MET A 281 -7.34 0.98 -21.49
C MET A 281 -8.01 0.50 -22.78
N TYR A 282 -8.70 -0.63 -22.69
CA TYR A 282 -9.32 -1.32 -23.83
C TYR A 282 -10.73 -0.82 -24.16
N GLN A 283 -11.04 0.42 -23.80
CA GLN A 283 -12.10 1.18 -24.48
C GLN A 283 -11.71 1.47 -25.94
N ASP A 284 -10.40 1.50 -26.24
CA ASP A 284 -9.91 1.39 -27.60
C ASP A 284 -9.94 -0.10 -28.04
N GLU A 285 -10.99 -0.47 -28.78
CA GLU A 285 -11.14 -1.83 -29.32
C GLU A 285 -9.99 -2.23 -30.25
N LYS A 286 -9.36 -1.28 -30.97
CA LYS A 286 -8.24 -1.61 -31.86
C LYS A 286 -7.05 -2.08 -31.05
N LEU A 287 -6.77 -1.39 -29.94
CA LEU A 287 -5.72 -1.79 -29.00
C LEU A 287 -6.03 -3.15 -28.37
N PHE A 288 -7.29 -3.40 -27.98
CA PHE A 288 -7.73 -4.70 -27.45
C PHE A 288 -7.40 -5.84 -28.41
N PHE A 289 -7.80 -5.71 -29.67
CA PHE A 289 -7.57 -6.76 -30.65
C PHE A 289 -6.10 -6.93 -31.03
N LEU A 290 -5.33 -5.84 -31.08
CA LEU A 290 -3.90 -5.89 -31.34
C LEU A 290 -3.17 -6.70 -30.24
N ASP A 291 -3.43 -6.37 -28.98
CA ASP A 291 -2.78 -7.05 -27.86
C ASP A 291 -3.25 -8.50 -27.70
N LEU A 292 -4.54 -8.76 -27.92
CA LEU A 292 -5.09 -10.12 -27.90
C LEU A 292 -4.41 -11.01 -28.97
N ASP A 293 -4.30 -10.52 -30.21
CA ASP A 293 -3.64 -11.27 -31.29
C ASP A 293 -2.16 -11.52 -30.97
N ASN A 294 -1.46 -10.53 -30.41
CA ASN A 294 -0.08 -10.68 -29.96
C ASN A 294 0.06 -11.77 -28.89
N VAL A 295 -0.83 -11.82 -27.90
CA VAL A 295 -0.81 -12.86 -26.87
C VAL A 295 -1.07 -14.24 -27.45
N ILE A 296 -2.02 -14.37 -28.39
CA ILE A 296 -2.32 -15.65 -29.05
C ILE A 296 -1.13 -16.14 -29.88
N ILE A 297 -0.49 -15.25 -30.65
CA ILE A 297 0.69 -15.59 -31.46
C ILE A 297 1.84 -16.05 -30.57
N GLN A 298 2.13 -15.31 -29.48
CA GLN A 298 3.18 -15.67 -28.54
C GLN A 298 2.89 -17.00 -27.84
N PHE A 299 1.65 -17.22 -27.40
CA PHE A 299 1.27 -18.46 -26.74
C PHE A 299 1.42 -19.65 -27.71
N ASN A 300 0.94 -19.52 -28.94
CA ASN A 300 1.07 -20.56 -29.96
C ASN A 300 2.54 -20.91 -30.21
N ARG A 301 3.42 -19.90 -30.35
CA ARG A 301 4.86 -20.12 -30.53
C ARG A 301 5.47 -20.86 -29.33
N ASP A 302 5.15 -20.43 -28.11
CA ASP A 302 5.79 -20.95 -26.90
C ASP A 302 5.31 -22.36 -26.54
N ILE A 303 4.10 -22.75 -26.95
CA ILE A 303 3.58 -24.13 -26.81
C ILE A 303 4.45 -25.14 -27.57
N TYR A 304 4.87 -24.80 -28.80
CA TYR A 304 5.75 -25.64 -29.61
C TYR A 304 7.25 -25.46 -29.29
N GLY A 305 7.57 -24.58 -28.33
CA GLY A 305 8.91 -24.40 -27.81
C GLY A 305 9.42 -25.65 -27.09
N TRP A 306 10.75 -25.77 -26.98
CA TRP A 306 11.36 -26.83 -26.17
C TRP A 306 11.25 -26.49 -24.68
N HIS A 307 10.61 -27.37 -23.91
CA HIS A 307 10.48 -27.24 -22.45
C HIS A 307 11.30 -28.33 -21.77
N GLY A 308 12.22 -27.95 -20.88
CA GLY A 308 13.12 -28.91 -20.23
C GLY A 308 12.41 -29.84 -19.24
N LYS A 309 11.25 -29.42 -18.69
CA LYS A 309 10.43 -30.18 -17.74
C LYS A 309 8.95 -29.94 -17.99
N GLY A 310 8.09 -30.92 -17.67
CA GLY A 310 6.64 -30.75 -17.75
C GLY A 310 6.06 -29.65 -16.83
N THR A 311 6.76 -29.31 -15.74
CA THR A 311 6.40 -28.18 -14.86
C THR A 311 6.66 -26.82 -15.50
N GLU A 312 7.68 -26.72 -16.37
CA GLU A 312 7.99 -25.51 -17.14
C GLU A 312 6.86 -25.24 -18.15
N PHE A 313 6.48 -26.26 -18.92
CA PHE A 313 5.33 -26.18 -19.83
C PHE A 313 4.04 -25.79 -19.09
N SER A 314 3.77 -26.44 -17.95
CA SER A 314 2.60 -26.11 -17.11
C SER A 314 2.59 -24.66 -16.66
N SER A 315 3.75 -24.11 -16.31
CA SER A 315 3.86 -22.73 -15.80
C SER A 315 3.65 -21.73 -16.92
N MET A 316 4.31 -21.93 -18.06
CA MET A 316 4.09 -21.15 -19.30
C MET A 316 2.60 -21.14 -19.68
N TYR A 317 1.96 -22.31 -19.69
CA TYR A 317 0.54 -22.45 -19.97
C TYR A 317 -0.32 -21.56 -19.07
N TYR A 318 -0.14 -21.64 -17.76
CA TYR A 318 -0.96 -20.86 -16.82
C TYR A 318 -0.69 -19.36 -16.86
N ILE A 319 0.52 -18.94 -17.24
CA ILE A 319 0.84 -17.52 -17.42
C ILE A 319 0.08 -16.96 -18.65
N TYR A 320 0.07 -17.66 -19.77
CA TYR A 320 -0.73 -17.25 -20.93
C TYR A 320 -2.24 -17.36 -20.69
N ALA A 321 -2.69 -18.43 -20.02
CA ALA A 321 -4.08 -18.57 -19.58
C ALA A 321 -4.52 -17.39 -18.70
N THR A 322 -3.62 -16.87 -17.86
CA THR A 322 -3.88 -15.66 -17.07
C THR A 322 -4.11 -14.45 -17.95
N LYS A 323 -3.24 -14.21 -18.95
CA LYS A 323 -3.44 -13.09 -19.90
C LYS A 323 -4.80 -13.19 -20.59
N LEU A 324 -5.12 -14.37 -21.14
CA LEU A 324 -6.38 -14.61 -21.85
C LEU A 324 -7.62 -14.49 -20.92
N PHE A 325 -7.50 -14.91 -19.66
CA PHE A 325 -8.56 -14.71 -18.67
C PHE A 325 -8.92 -13.23 -18.49
N PHE A 326 -7.92 -12.36 -18.34
CA PHE A 326 -8.17 -10.91 -18.25
C PHE A 326 -8.81 -10.38 -19.53
N PHE A 327 -8.31 -10.75 -20.72
CA PHE A 327 -8.92 -10.35 -22.00
C PHE A 327 -10.40 -10.73 -22.09
N LYS A 328 -10.77 -11.94 -21.67
CA LYS A 328 -12.18 -12.32 -21.63
C LYS A 328 -12.99 -11.43 -20.69
N LYS A 329 -12.50 -11.17 -19.48
CA LYS A 329 -13.22 -10.30 -18.52
C LYS A 329 -13.38 -8.88 -19.04
N ILE A 330 -12.38 -8.37 -19.74
CA ILE A 330 -12.44 -7.08 -20.42
C ILE A 330 -13.48 -7.09 -21.53
N GLN A 331 -13.50 -8.14 -22.36
CA GLN A 331 -14.49 -8.32 -23.42
C GLN A 331 -15.91 -8.31 -22.87
N GLU A 332 -16.17 -9.07 -21.80
CA GLU A 332 -17.48 -9.15 -21.13
C GLU A 332 -17.92 -7.77 -20.59
N VAL A 333 -17.03 -7.07 -19.89
CA VAL A 333 -17.33 -5.77 -19.26
C VAL A 333 -17.52 -4.66 -20.31
N ASN A 334 -16.64 -4.60 -21.31
CA ASN A 334 -16.70 -3.58 -22.36
C ASN A 334 -17.67 -3.94 -23.49
N LYS A 335 -18.29 -5.12 -23.46
CA LYS A 335 -19.22 -5.64 -24.49
C LYS A 335 -18.61 -5.67 -25.90
N ILE A 336 -17.34 -6.03 -25.98
CA ILE A 336 -16.61 -6.09 -27.26
C ILE A 336 -17.10 -7.30 -28.07
N SER A 337 -17.61 -7.04 -29.28
CA SER A 337 -18.09 -8.10 -30.18
C SER A 337 -16.96 -8.74 -30.99
N LEU A 338 -16.95 -10.07 -31.02
CA LEU A 338 -16.02 -10.85 -31.86
C LEU A 338 -16.60 -11.19 -33.25
N ALA A 339 -17.85 -10.83 -33.52
CA ALA A 339 -18.58 -11.27 -34.72
C ALA A 339 -17.85 -10.96 -36.04
N ASN A 340 -17.08 -9.85 -36.07
CA ASN A 340 -16.35 -9.40 -37.25
C ASN A 340 -14.85 -9.75 -37.23
N ARG A 341 -14.38 -10.51 -36.23
CA ARG A 341 -12.96 -10.91 -36.05
C ARG A 341 -12.82 -12.43 -36.04
N LYS A 342 -13.39 -13.05 -37.07
CA LYS A 342 -13.35 -14.51 -37.29
C LYS A 342 -11.91 -15.05 -37.31
N ASP A 343 -10.98 -14.25 -37.83
CA ASP A 343 -9.54 -14.56 -37.84
C ASP A 343 -8.98 -14.79 -36.42
N ILE A 344 -9.33 -13.94 -35.46
CA ILE A 344 -8.89 -14.11 -34.07
C ILE A 344 -9.60 -15.29 -33.42
N TYR A 345 -10.92 -15.42 -33.64
CA TYR A 345 -11.70 -16.54 -33.12
C TYR A 345 -11.12 -17.90 -33.58
N ASP A 346 -10.83 -18.04 -34.87
CA ASP A 346 -10.27 -19.26 -35.45
C ASP A 346 -8.88 -19.57 -34.87
N LYS A 347 -8.05 -18.55 -34.62
CA LYS A 347 -6.74 -18.71 -33.96
C LYS A 347 -6.88 -19.19 -32.50
N VAL A 348 -7.79 -18.59 -31.72
CA VAL A 348 -8.05 -19.01 -30.33
C VAL A 348 -8.53 -20.46 -30.30
N LYS A 349 -9.51 -20.79 -31.15
CA LYS A 349 -10.03 -22.15 -31.26
C LYS A 349 -8.96 -23.16 -31.64
N SER A 350 -8.16 -22.87 -32.67
CA SER A 350 -7.03 -23.70 -33.10
C SER A 350 -6.01 -23.92 -31.99
N LEU A 351 -5.78 -22.93 -31.12
CA LEU A 351 -4.83 -23.03 -30.02
C LEU A 351 -5.24 -24.11 -29.01
N PHE A 352 -6.54 -24.30 -28.76
CA PHE A 352 -7.03 -25.32 -27.83
C PHE A 352 -7.29 -26.67 -28.53
N ASP A 353 -7.89 -26.65 -29.73
CA ASP A 353 -8.25 -27.87 -30.46
C ASP A 353 -7.03 -28.72 -30.85
N ASN A 354 -5.91 -28.09 -31.23
CA ASN A 354 -4.74 -28.80 -31.76
C ASN A 354 -3.72 -29.21 -30.68
N ASN A 355 -3.92 -28.87 -29.41
CA ASN A 355 -2.94 -29.12 -28.35
C ASN A 355 -3.33 -30.29 -27.45
N TYR A 356 -2.90 -31.50 -27.84
CA TYR A 356 -3.16 -32.76 -27.13
C TYR A 356 -2.71 -32.74 -25.65
N MET A 357 -1.65 -31.99 -25.32
CA MET A 357 -1.19 -31.80 -23.93
C MET A 357 -2.13 -30.92 -23.09
N MET A 358 -2.87 -29.99 -23.72
CA MET A 358 -3.90 -29.18 -23.04
C MET A 358 -5.16 -30.01 -22.78
N HIS A 359 -5.60 -30.79 -23.78
CA HIS A 359 -6.82 -31.62 -23.73
C HIS A 359 -6.88 -32.64 -22.60
N ASN A 360 -5.74 -33.18 -22.17
CA ASN A 360 -5.70 -34.23 -21.14
C ASN A 360 -5.43 -33.73 -19.72
N LYS A 361 -4.95 -32.49 -19.54
CA LYS A 361 -4.52 -31.98 -18.21
C LYS A 361 -5.12 -30.63 -17.80
N TYR A 362 -5.64 -29.82 -18.74
CA TYR A 362 -5.97 -28.42 -18.49
C TYR A 362 -7.36 -27.94 -18.99
N LYS A 363 -8.25 -28.87 -19.38
CA LYS A 363 -9.63 -28.66 -19.88
C LYS A 363 -10.47 -27.53 -19.24
N LYS A 364 -10.26 -27.22 -17.96
CA LYS A 364 -11.05 -26.20 -17.24
C LYS A 364 -10.83 -24.76 -17.72
N VAL A 365 -9.73 -24.45 -18.42
CA VAL A 365 -9.45 -23.09 -18.93
C VAL A 365 -10.16 -22.84 -20.27
N ASP A 366 -10.37 -23.87 -21.07
CA ASP A 366 -11.13 -23.81 -22.32
C ASP A 366 -12.58 -23.39 -22.02
N ASP A 367 -13.18 -23.95 -20.96
CA ASP A 367 -14.49 -23.54 -20.43
C ASP A 367 -14.51 -22.07 -19.99
N ILE A 368 -13.35 -21.55 -19.55
CA ILE A 368 -13.22 -20.15 -19.14
C ILE A 368 -13.18 -19.26 -20.36
N ILE A 369 -12.50 -19.59 -21.47
CA ILE A 369 -12.31 -18.67 -22.61
C ILE A 369 -13.39 -18.84 -23.69
N LEU A 370 -13.77 -20.07 -24.02
CA LEU A 370 -14.58 -20.41 -25.20
C LEU A 370 -16.09 -20.52 -24.96
N ASN A 371 -16.58 -20.32 -23.74
CA ASN A 371 -18.01 -20.10 -23.52
C ASN A 371 -18.38 -18.73 -24.11
N TYR A 372 -18.76 -18.74 -25.39
CA TYR A 372 -19.23 -17.61 -26.17
C TYR A 372 -20.74 -17.49 -26.06
N ASP A 373 -21.23 -16.26 -25.93
CA ASP A 373 -22.55 -15.89 -26.47
C ASP A 373 -22.45 -15.98 -28.00
N ILE A 374 -23.16 -16.96 -28.56
CA ILE A 374 -23.51 -17.05 -29.99
C ILE A 374 -24.85 -16.36 -30.18
#